data_AF-A0A1S2VAS2-F1
#
_entry.id   AF-A0A1S2VAS2-F1
#
_cell.length_a   1.000
_cell.length_b   1.000
_cell.length_c   1.000
_cell.angle_alpha   90.00
_cell.angle_beta   90.00
_cell.angle_gamma   90.00
#
_symmetry.space_group_name_H-M   'P 1'
#
loop_
_entity.id
_entity.type
_entity.pdbx_description
1 polymer ?
#
loop_
_entity_poly.entity_id
_entity_poly.type
_entity_poly.pdbx_seq_one_letter_code
_entity_poly.pdbx_strand_id
1 'polypeptide(L)'
;MLFPKPYPGVQTILVITDQEQETKAELKGSLLKMNPLASILFRRFDAGLMDELMTGSLQTVPYLIFISSCMEGLSMLKELKASPMLSRIPVLMLQAGATRRKARFDQILQA
;
A
#
# COMPACT_ATOMS: atom_id res chain seq x y z
N MET A 1 -12.27 11.47 -9.18
CA MET A 1 -11.25 11.87 -8.18
C MET A 1 -9.92 12.01 -8.92
N LEU A 2 -9.39 13.23 -8.98
CA LEU A 2 -8.14 13.54 -9.69
C LEU A 2 -6.97 13.22 -8.75
N PHE A 3 -6.28 12.11 -8.99
CA PHE A 3 -4.97 11.90 -8.40
C PHE A 3 -4.02 13.00 -8.92
N PRO A 4 -3.17 13.59 -8.06
CA PRO A 4 -2.23 14.61 -8.50
C PRO A 4 -1.38 14.07 -9.65
N LYS A 5 -1.15 14.90 -10.68
CA LYS A 5 -0.35 14.53 -11.85
C LYS A 5 1.01 14.02 -11.37
N PRO A 6 1.51 12.90 -11.94
CA PRO A 6 2.77 12.34 -11.52
C PRO A 6 3.92 13.33 -11.72
N TYR A 7 4.74 13.50 -10.69
CA TYR A 7 6.01 14.23 -10.80
C TYR A 7 6.96 13.50 -11.76
N PRO A 8 7.78 14.21 -12.54
CA PRO A 8 8.73 13.60 -13.46
C PRO A 8 9.85 12.91 -12.64
N GLY A 9 9.70 11.61 -12.41
CA GLY A 9 10.60 10.76 -11.64
C GLY A 9 10.03 9.36 -11.46
N VAL A 10 10.85 8.39 -11.07
CA VAL A 10 10.36 7.04 -10.72
C VAL A 10 9.40 7.19 -9.54
N GLN A 11 8.15 6.82 -9.76
CA GLN A 11 7.07 7.00 -8.80
C GLN A 11 7.06 5.85 -7.80
N THR A 12 7.27 6.11 -6.52
CA THR A 12 7.29 5.05 -5.51
C THR A 12 5.91 4.83 -4.88
N ILE A 13 5.39 3.60 -5.02
CA ILE A 13 4.23 3.09 -4.28
C ILE A 13 4.75 2.33 -3.07
N LEU A 14 4.36 2.73 -1.87
CA LEU A 14 4.67 2.00 -0.65
C LEU A 14 3.48 1.11 -0.26
N VAL A 15 3.70 -0.18 -0.08
CA VAL A 15 2.72 -1.14 0.40
C VAL A 15 3.16 -1.64 1.77
N ILE A 16 2.32 -1.40 2.77
CA ILE A 16 2.56 -1.71 4.16
C ILE A 16 1.68 -2.89 4.54
N THR A 17 2.29 -4.01 4.91
CA THR A 17 1.60 -5.28 5.11
C THR A 17 2.37 -6.17 6.08
N ASP A 18 1.69 -6.97 6.87
CA ASP A 18 2.28 -8.04 7.69
C ASP A 18 2.65 -9.28 6.84
N GLN A 19 1.91 -9.50 5.75
CA GLN A 19 2.05 -10.64 4.82
C GLN A 19 2.71 -10.22 3.50
N GLU A 20 3.98 -9.82 3.55
CA GLU A 20 4.72 -9.29 2.39
C GLU A 20 4.63 -10.17 1.14
N GLN A 21 4.94 -11.47 1.25
CA GLN A 21 5.02 -12.35 0.08
C GLN A 21 3.64 -12.59 -0.57
N GLU A 22 2.61 -12.80 0.25
CA GLU A 22 1.24 -13.02 -0.22
C GLU A 22 0.68 -11.75 -0.87
N THR A 23 0.82 -10.62 -0.18
CA THR A 23 0.39 -9.30 -0.68
C THR A 23 1.12 -8.93 -1.97
N LYS A 24 2.41 -9.27 -2.08
CA LYS A 24 3.21 -9.04 -3.28
C LYS A 24 2.75 -9.89 -4.46
N ALA A 25 2.44 -11.17 -4.22
CA ALA A 25 1.91 -12.05 -5.26
C ALA A 25 0.56 -11.54 -5.80
N GLU A 26 -0.31 -11.03 -4.92
CA GLU A 26 -1.65 -10.54 -5.28
C GLU A 26 -1.62 -9.16 -5.95
N LEU A 27 -0.91 -8.18 -5.38
CA LEU A 27 -1.04 -6.78 -5.77
C LEU A 27 -0.01 -6.32 -6.80
N LYS A 28 1.20 -6.89 -6.82
CA LYS A 28 2.30 -6.33 -7.63
C LYS A 28 1.95 -6.27 -9.11
N GLY A 29 1.34 -7.32 -9.66
CA GLY A 29 0.93 -7.35 -11.06
C GLY A 29 -0.10 -6.28 -11.41
N SER A 30 -1.11 -6.10 -10.56
CA SER A 30 -2.16 -5.10 -10.74
C SER A 30 -1.63 -3.67 -10.63
N LEU A 31 -0.75 -3.41 -9.66
CA LEU A 31 -0.13 -2.09 -9.47
C LEU A 31 0.77 -1.71 -10.66
N LEU A 32 1.58 -2.65 -11.18
CA LEU A 32 2.41 -2.40 -12.36
C LEU A 32 1.60 -2.22 -13.64
N LYS A 33 0.43 -2.86 -13.77
CA LYS A 33 -0.47 -2.61 -14.91
C LYS A 33 -1.03 -1.18 -14.88
N MET A 34 -1.35 -0.65 -13.70
CA MET A 34 -1.85 0.72 -13.56
C MET A 34 -0.75 1.77 -13.70
N ASN A 35 0.45 1.48 -13.22
CA ASN A 35 1.59 2.38 -13.31
C ASN A 35 2.88 1.58 -13.62
N PRO A 36 3.17 1.34 -14.92
CA PRO A 36 4.30 0.51 -15.33
C PRO A 36 5.68 1.05 -14.94
N LEU A 37 5.76 2.36 -14.67
CA LEU A 37 7.00 3.05 -14.30
C LEU A 37 7.16 3.19 -12.78
N ALA A 38 6.22 2.67 -11.99
CA ALA A 38 6.28 2.77 -10.55
C ALA A 38 7.28 1.76 -9.94
N SER A 39 8.09 2.24 -8.99
CA SER A 39 8.78 1.37 -8.05
C SER A 39 7.80 0.99 -6.94
N ILE A 40 7.68 -0.31 -6.65
CA ILE A 40 6.78 -0.79 -5.59
C ILE A 40 7.61 -1.34 -4.45
N LEU A 41 7.52 -0.69 -3.29
CA LEU A 41 8.19 -1.10 -2.07
C LEU A 41 7.17 -1.81 -1.17
N PHE A 42 7.45 -3.05 -0.81
CA PHE A 42 6.69 -3.76 0.20
C PHE A 42 7.47 -3.71 1.51
N ARG A 43 6.83 -3.27 2.59
CA ARG A 43 7.45 -3.17 3.92
C ARG A 43 6.49 -3.67 4.98
N ARG A 44 7.04 -4.27 6.02
CA ARG A 44 6.30 -4.54 7.26
C ARG A 44 6.14 -3.25 8.05
N PHE A 45 5.07 -3.19 8.82
CA PHE A 45 4.91 -2.13 9.80
C PHE A 45 5.81 -2.41 11.00
N ASP A 46 6.78 -1.52 11.22
CA ASP A 46 7.65 -1.50 12.38
C ASP A 46 8.09 -0.06 12.68
N ALA A 47 8.70 0.14 13.85
CA ALA A 47 9.20 1.45 14.27
C ALA A 47 10.27 2.02 13.32
N GLY A 48 11.04 1.15 12.65
CA GLY A 48 12.06 1.56 11.70
C GLY A 48 11.45 2.17 10.44
N LEU A 49 10.39 1.58 9.90
CA LEU A 49 9.65 2.14 8.76
C LEU A 49 9.08 3.52 9.11
N MET A 50 8.52 3.68 10.32
CA MET A 50 7.99 4.97 10.75
C MET A 50 9.09 6.01 10.88
N ASP A 51 10.23 5.66 11.47
CA ASP A 51 11.40 6.55 11.52
C ASP A 51 11.89 6.92 10.11
N GLU A 52 11.97 5.97 9.19
CA GLU A 52 12.35 6.21 7.79
C GLU A 52 11.41 7.19 7.08
N LEU A 53 10.11 7.04 7.31
CA LEU A 53 9.07 7.89 6.74
C LEU A 53 9.07 9.30 7.37
N MET A 54 9.36 9.42 8.65
CA MET A 54 9.35 10.69 9.39
C MET A 54 10.61 11.51 9.18
N THR A 55 11.77 10.84 9.11
CA THR A 55 13.08 11.47 8.89
C THR A 55 13.36 11.73 7.40
N GLY A 56 12.56 11.16 6.50
CA GLY A 56 12.77 11.26 5.06
C GLY A 56 13.98 10.47 4.57
N SER A 57 14.45 9.49 5.35
CA SER A 57 15.55 8.60 4.97
C SER A 57 15.13 7.52 3.97
N LEU A 58 13.82 7.38 3.71
CA LEU A 58 13.34 6.68 2.53
C LEU A 58 13.94 7.36 1.28
N GLN A 59 14.71 6.62 0.47
CA GLN A 59 15.41 7.13 -0.72
C GLN A 59 14.48 7.91 -1.69
N THR A 60 13.18 7.64 -1.64
CA THR A 60 12.14 8.34 -2.40
C THR A 60 10.91 8.54 -1.55
N VAL A 61 10.36 9.75 -1.50
CA VAL A 61 9.06 10.00 -0.86
C VAL A 61 7.96 9.29 -1.67
N PRO A 62 7.15 8.41 -1.05
CA PRO A 62 6.10 7.71 -1.79
C PRO A 62 5.02 8.69 -2.23
N TYR A 63 4.48 8.52 -3.43
CA TYR A 63 3.33 9.31 -3.89
C TYR A 63 1.99 8.65 -3.56
N LEU A 64 2.03 7.38 -3.14
CA LEU A 64 0.86 6.58 -2.77
C LEU A 64 1.26 5.53 -1.74
N ILE A 65 0.46 5.39 -0.68
CA ILE A 65 0.64 4.40 0.38
C ILE A 65 -0.56 3.47 0.41
N PHE A 66 -0.32 2.16 0.35
CA PHE A 66 -1.31 1.12 0.62
C PHE A 66 -1.05 0.52 2.00
N ILE A 67 -2.10 0.33 2.80
CA ILE A 67 -2.03 -0.34 4.10
C ILE A 67 -2.93 -1.56 4.04
N SER A 68 -2.36 -2.76 4.07
CA SER A 68 -3.07 -4.04 4.05
C SER A 68 -3.13 -4.65 5.44
N SER A 69 -4.33 -5.04 5.88
CA SER A 69 -4.66 -5.94 7.00
C SER A 69 -3.73 -5.92 8.23
N CYS A 70 -3.17 -4.78 8.61
CA CYS A 70 -2.41 -4.67 9.85
C CYS A 70 -3.36 -4.36 11.02
N MET A 71 -3.18 -5.09 12.13
CA MET A 71 -3.90 -4.89 13.40
C MET A 71 -3.94 -3.43 13.85
N GLU A 72 -2.95 -2.64 13.45
CA GLU A 72 -2.72 -1.26 13.87
C GLU A 72 -2.91 -0.23 12.74
N GLY A 73 -3.53 -0.61 11.62
CA GLY A 73 -3.62 0.25 10.42
C GLY A 73 -4.28 1.61 10.65
N LEU A 74 -5.22 1.70 11.59
CA LEU A 74 -5.85 2.98 11.97
C LEU A 74 -4.93 3.86 12.83
N SER A 75 -4.18 3.27 13.76
CA SER A 75 -3.19 4.00 14.56
C SER A 75 -2.07 4.52 13.65
N MET A 76 -1.59 3.67 12.75
CA MET A 76 -0.64 4.04 11.72
C MET A 76 -1.15 5.19 10.85
N LEU A 77 -2.39 5.12 10.38
CA LEU A 77 -2.97 6.19 9.58
C LEU A 77 -2.94 7.53 10.33
N LYS A 78 -3.25 7.52 11.64
CA LYS A 78 -3.18 8.75 12.46
C LYS A 78 -1.76 9.30 12.51
N GLU A 79 -0.75 8.45 12.71
CA GLU A 79 0.66 8.88 12.76
C GLU A 79 1.13 9.43 11.41
N LEU A 80 0.83 8.74 10.31
CA LEU A 80 1.13 9.22 8.96
C LEU A 80 0.46 10.57 8.68
N LYS A 81 -0.77 10.78 9.15
CA LYS A 81 -1.50 12.04 8.94
C LYS A 81 -1.11 13.15 9.91
N ALA A 82 -0.50 12.83 11.04
CA ALA A 82 0.08 13.82 11.95
C ALA A 82 1.34 14.47 11.38
N SER A 83 2.08 13.77 10.51
CA SER A 83 3.27 14.30 9.84
C SER A 83 2.90 15.31 8.75
N PRO A 84 3.41 16.56 8.79
CA PRO A 84 3.14 17.55 7.74
C PRO A 84 3.57 17.07 6.35
N MET A 85 4.66 16.31 6.26
CA MET A 85 5.20 15.78 5.00
C MET A 85 4.30 14.68 4.42
N LEU A 86 3.84 13.75 5.25
CA LEU A 86 3.09 12.57 4.82
C LEU A 86 1.57 12.81 4.77
N SER A 87 1.07 13.85 5.45
CA SER A 87 -0.35 14.22 5.51
C SER A 87 -0.98 14.38 4.12
N ARG A 88 -0.21 14.88 3.15
CA ARG A 88 -0.62 15.14 1.77
C ARG A 88 -0.55 13.91 0.86
N ILE A 89 0.12 12.84 1.29
CA ILE A 89 0.25 11.61 0.50
C ILE A 89 -1.07 10.83 0.59
N PRO A 90 -1.68 10.45 -0.55
CA PRO A 90 -2.84 9.57 -0.56
C PRO A 90 -2.54 8.24 0.14
N VAL A 91 -3.42 7.84 1.06
CA VAL A 91 -3.34 6.54 1.76
C VAL A 91 -4.60 5.74 1.43
N LEU A 92 -4.41 4.52 0.95
CA LEU A 92 -5.47 3.56 0.65
C LEU A 92 -5.38 2.40 1.63
N MET A 93 -6.41 2.23 2.45
CA MET A 93 -6.51 1.08 3.36
C MET A 93 -7.21 -0.06 2.64
N LEU A 94 -6.55 -1.20 2.53
CA LEU A 94 -7.13 -2.45 2.07
C LEU A 94 -7.70 -3.15 3.31
N GLN A 95 -9.00 -2.98 3.53
CA GLN A 95 -9.68 -3.76 4.56
C GLN A 95 -9.85 -5.20 4.06
N ALA A 96 -9.42 -6.17 4.88
CA ALA A 96 -9.94 -7.52 4.77
C ALA A 96 -11.44 -7.41 5.03
N GLY A 97 -12.25 -7.60 3.98
CA GLY A 97 -13.70 -7.64 4.14
C GLY A 97 -14.04 -8.63 5.24
N ALA A 98 -14.77 -8.19 6.26
CA ALA A 98 -15.32 -9.09 7.26
C ALA A 98 -16.05 -10.24 6.55
N THR A 99 -15.48 -11.44 6.63
CA THR A 99 -16.15 -12.73 6.53
C THR A 99 -17.31 -12.84 5.53
N ARG A 100 -17.01 -13.20 4.28
CA ARG A 100 -17.75 -14.27 3.60
C ARG A 100 -16.78 -15.20 2.88
N ARG A 101 -16.34 -16.24 3.58
CA ARG A 101 -16.09 -17.54 2.94
C ARG A 101 -17.38 -17.93 2.21
N LYS A 102 -17.38 -17.78 0.88
CA LYS A 102 -18.19 -18.47 -0.14
C LYS A 102 -17.67 -17.90 -1.46
N ALA A 103 -17.13 -18.64 -2.41
CA ALA A 103 -17.41 -20.02 -2.78
C ALA A 103 -16.19 -20.67 -3.44
N ARG A 104 -16.25 -22.00 -3.53
CA ARG A 104 -15.39 -22.87 -4.34
C ARG A 104 -14.99 -22.23 -5.67
N PHE A 105 -13.71 -22.30 -6.00
CA PHE A 105 -13.16 -21.95 -7.31
C PHE A 105 -13.43 -22.99 -8.42
N ASP A 106 -14.18 -24.08 -8.14
CA ASP A 106 -14.33 -25.22 -9.06
C ASP A 106 -15.66 -25.32 -9.84
N GLN A 107 -16.52 -24.29 -9.89
CA GLN A 107 -17.83 -24.42 -10.59
C GLN A 107 -18.10 -23.42 -11.73
N ILE A 108 -17.12 -22.63 -12.17
CA ILE A 108 -17.31 -21.71 -13.33
C ILE A 108 -16.66 -22.27 -14.61
N LEU A 109 -16.56 -23.60 -14.75
CA LEU A 109 -16.06 -24.24 -15.98
C LEU A 109 -16.88 -25.43 -16.47
N GLN A 110 -18.12 -25.61 -16.00
CA GLN A 110 -19.04 -26.64 -16.53
C GLN A 110 -20.52 -26.22 -16.47
N ALA A 111 -20.88 -25.12 -17.13
CA ALA A 111 -22.26 -24.85 -17.54
C ALA A 111 -22.26 -24.22 -18.94
#